data_AF-A0A8J3YDP4-F1
#
_entry.id   AF-A0A8J3YDP4-F1
#
_cell.length_a   1.000
_cell.length_b   1.000
_cell.length_c   1.000
_cell.angle_alpha   90.00
_cell.angle_beta   90.00
_cell.angle_gamma   90.00
#
_symmetry.space_group_name_H-M   'P 1'
#
loop_
_entity.id
_entity.type
_entity.pdbx_description
1 polymer ?
#
loop_
_entity_poly.entity_id
_entity_poly.type
_entity_poly.pdbx_seq_one_letter_code
_entity_poly.pdbx_strand_id
1 'polypeptide(L)'
;MAFYAGRYLTRHGVARDGLAIQAGFAMAGDRPARVAAISITVTAPAGLPPGRRPGLQAVVEHCTVHNSLARPPEVAITVEVAS
;
A
#
# COMPACT_ATOMS: atom_id res chain seq x y z
N MET A 1 -3.48 -1.44 -0.82
CA MET A 1 -3.06 -2.50 0.11
C MET A 1 -4.25 -3.18 0.79
N ALA A 2 -5.02 -2.48 1.63
CA ALA A 2 -6.13 -3.05 2.41
C ALA A 2 -7.24 -3.66 1.54
N PHE A 3 -7.58 -2.98 0.44
CA PHE A 3 -8.55 -3.47 -0.54
C PHE A 3 -8.14 -4.83 -1.13
N TYR A 4 -6.93 -4.93 -1.66
CA TYR A 4 -6.42 -6.15 -2.29
C TYR A 4 -6.19 -7.28 -1.27
N ALA A 5 -5.66 -6.97 -0.09
CA ALA A 5 -5.53 -7.93 1.02
C ALA A 5 -6.89 -8.48 1.46
N GLY A 6 -7.88 -7.60 1.68
CA GLY A 6 -9.24 -8.00 2.07
C GLY A 6 -9.92 -8.87 1.00
N ARG A 7 -9.74 -8.53 -0.28
CA ARG A 7 -10.28 -9.33 -1.39
C ARG A 7 -9.62 -10.70 -1.49
N TYR A 8 -8.30 -10.78 -1.28
CA TYR A 8 -7.59 -12.06 -1.22
C TYR A 8 -8.12 -12.94 -0.09
N LEU A 9 -8.24 -12.40 1.13
CA LEU A 9 -8.76 -13.13 2.28
C LEU A 9 -10.18 -13.66 2.02
N THR A 10 -11.07 -12.79 1.52
CA THR A 10 -12.46 -13.16 1.19
C THR A 10 -12.51 -14.28 0.15
N ARG A 11 -11.71 -14.18 -0.93
CA ARG A 11 -11.63 -15.21 -1.97
C ARG A 11 -11.19 -16.57 -1.43
N HIS A 12 -10.40 -16.57 -0.36
CA HIS A 12 -9.85 -17.78 0.24
C HIS A 12 -10.58 -18.21 1.52
N GLY A 13 -11.77 -17.65 1.79
CA GLY A 13 -12.61 -18.03 2.92
C GLY A 13 -12.03 -17.64 4.29
N VAL A 14 -11.11 -16.68 4.33
CA VAL A 14 -10.49 -16.20 5.57
C VAL A 14 -11.20 -14.92 6.02
N ALA A 15 -11.63 -14.89 7.28
CA ALA A 15 -12.20 -13.70 7.90
C ALA A 15 -11.20 -12.54 7.88
N ARG A 16 -11.71 -11.31 7.83
CA ARG A 16 -10.88 -10.10 7.79
C ARG A 16 -10.54 -9.56 9.18
N ASP A 17 -11.12 -10.13 10.23
CA ASP A 17 -10.88 -9.71 11.60
C ASP A 17 -9.39 -9.82 11.95
N GLY A 18 -8.83 -8.71 12.46
CA GLY A 18 -7.39 -8.61 12.73
C GLY A 18 -6.51 -8.28 11.51
N LEU A 19 -7.08 -8.11 10.30
CA LEU A 19 -6.34 -7.49 9.20
C LEU A 19 -6.12 -6.00 9.54
N ALA A 20 -4.87 -5.62 9.72
CA ALA A 20 -4.48 -4.23 9.95
C ALA A 20 -3.40 -3.80 8.96
N ILE A 21 -3.42 -2.51 8.61
CA ILE A 21 -2.37 -1.89 7.80
C ILE A 21 -1.92 -0.62 8.49
N GLN A 22 -0.61 -0.52 8.70
CA GLN A 22 0.03 0.70 9.17
C GLN A 22 0.94 1.22 8.06
N ALA A 23 0.85 2.52 7.80
CA ALA A 23 1.70 3.21 6.85
C ALA A 23 2.42 4.34 7.57
N GLY A 24 3.71 4.48 7.29
CA GLY A 24 4.56 5.56 7.76
C GLY A 24 5.38 6.13 6.60
N PHE A 25 5.93 7.32 6.81
CA PHE A 25 6.85 7.93 5.87
C PHE A 25 7.93 8.71 6.61
N ALA A 26 9.06 8.90 5.92
CA ALA A 26 10.11 9.82 6.33
C ALA A 26 10.29 10.89 5.26
N MET A 27 10.43 12.15 5.68
CA MET A 27 10.74 13.26 4.79
C MET A 27 12.25 13.28 4.49
N ALA A 28 12.60 13.69 3.28
CA ALA A 28 13.98 13.96 2.92
C ALA A 28 14.50 15.17 3.70
N GLY A 29 15.76 15.11 4.15
CA GLY A 29 16.40 16.20 4.90
C GLY A 29 16.93 17.33 4.02
N ASP A 30 16.91 17.14 2.70
CA ASP A 30 17.37 18.07 1.68
C ASP A 30 16.18 18.71 0.92
N ARG A 31 16.48 19.74 0.11
CA ARG A 31 15.50 20.35 -0.79
C ARG A 31 15.56 19.69 -2.18
N PRO A 32 14.43 19.58 -2.90
CA PRO A 32 13.08 19.98 -2.50
C PRO A 32 12.48 19.02 -1.46
N ALA A 33 11.54 19.54 -0.65
CA ALA A 33 10.81 18.75 0.33
C ALA A 33 10.06 17.62 -0.39
N ARG A 34 10.40 16.38 -0.06
CA ARG A 34 9.81 15.16 -0.63
C ARG A 34 9.80 14.04 0.39
N VAL A 35 9.00 13.02 0.14
CA VAL A 35 9.07 11.76 0.88
C VAL A 35 10.33 11.01 0.45
N ALA A 36 11.18 10.66 1.41
CA ALA A 36 12.40 9.86 1.18
C ALA A 36 12.15 8.37 1.32
N ALA A 37 11.24 7.98 2.22
CA ALA A 37 10.91 6.59 2.48
C ALA A 37 9.45 6.45 2.85
N ILE A 38 8.86 5.32 2.46
CA ILE A 38 7.52 4.88 2.85
C ILE A 38 7.68 3.49 3.43
N SER A 39 7.11 3.27 4.62
CA SER A 39 7.02 1.96 5.25
C SER A 39 5.57 1.53 5.34
N ILE A 40 5.31 0.28 5.00
CA ILE A 40 3.98 -0.32 5.11
C ILE A 40 4.11 -1.66 5.83
N THR A 41 3.36 -1.81 6.91
CA THR A 41 3.23 -3.06 7.65
C THR A 41 1.82 -3.59 7.47
N VAL A 42 1.70 -4.83 7.01
CA VAL A 42 0.43 -5.54 6.90
C VAL A 42 0.39 -6.66 7.92
N THR A 43 -0.52 -6.55 8.87
CA THR A 43 -0.79 -7.59 9.87
C THR A 43 -1.89 -8.49 9.32
N ALA A 44 -1.57 -9.76 9.09
CA ALA A 44 -2.54 -10.75 8.64
C ALA A 44 -3.41 -11.26 9.80
N PRO A 45 -4.67 -11.65 9.55
CA PRO A 45 -5.51 -12.35 10.53
C PRO A 45 -4.84 -13.61 11.08
N ALA A 46 -5.08 -13.92 12.36
CA ALA A 46 -4.55 -15.13 13.02
C ALA A 46 -4.97 -16.43 12.33
N GLY A 47 -6.12 -16.44 11.66
CA GLY A 47 -6.65 -17.59 10.91
C GLY A 47 -6.03 -17.82 9.53
N LEU A 48 -5.01 -17.06 9.11
CA LEU A 48 -4.40 -17.24 7.79
C LEU A 48 -3.54 -18.52 7.74
N PRO A 49 -3.84 -19.49 6.86
CA PRO A 49 -3.01 -20.69 6.72
C PRO A 49 -1.57 -20.35 6.31
N PRO A 50 -0.53 -21.02 6.84
CA PRO A 50 0.87 -20.70 6.54
C PRO A 50 1.19 -20.69 5.04
N GLY A 51 0.62 -21.61 4.27
CA GLY A 51 0.80 -21.69 2.81
C GLY A 51 0.14 -20.54 2.03
N ARG A 52 -0.71 -19.72 2.66
CA ARG A 52 -1.38 -18.57 2.02
C ARG A 52 -0.65 -17.25 2.23
N ARG A 53 0.35 -17.20 3.11
CA ARG A 53 1.13 -15.99 3.38
C ARG A 53 1.86 -15.46 2.13
N PRO A 54 2.55 -16.28 1.31
CA PRO A 54 3.19 -15.79 0.09
C PRO A 54 2.21 -15.18 -0.91
N GLY A 55 1.03 -15.80 -1.06
CA GLY A 55 -0.01 -15.27 -1.93
C GLY A 55 -0.60 -13.94 -1.44
N LEU A 56 -0.78 -13.79 -0.12
CA LEU A 56 -1.20 -12.52 0.47
C LEU A 56 -0.15 -11.43 0.24
N GLN A 57 1.13 -11.77 0.45
CA GLN A 57 2.26 -10.86 0.21
C GLN A 57 2.29 -10.37 -1.23
N ALA A 58 2.21 -11.27 -2.22
CA ALA A 58 2.21 -10.90 -3.63
C ALA A 58 1.06 -9.92 -3.97
N VAL A 59 -0.14 -10.18 -3.45
CA VAL A 59 -1.30 -9.30 -3.69
C VAL A 59 -1.14 -7.92 -3.05
N VAL A 60 -0.49 -7.84 -1.89
CA VAL A 60 -0.15 -6.57 -1.24
C VAL A 60 0.90 -5.84 -2.07
N GLU A 61 1.97 -6.50 -2.52
CA GLU A 61 3.03 -5.90 -3.34
C GLU A 61 2.50 -5.34 -4.67
N HIS A 62 1.42 -5.92 -5.21
CA HIS A 62 0.75 -5.41 -6.42
C HIS A 62 -0.21 -4.23 -6.18
N CYS A 63 -0.14 -3.54 -5.05
CA CYS A 63 -1.05 -2.41 -4.85
C CYS A 63 -0.75 -1.20 -5.76
N THR A 64 -1.80 -0.47 -6.07
CA THR A 64 -1.76 0.76 -6.88
C THR A 64 -0.72 1.76 -6.38
N VAL A 65 -0.68 2.05 -5.07
CA VAL A 65 0.25 3.04 -4.50
C VAL A 65 1.71 2.64 -4.71
N HIS A 66 2.07 1.41 -4.35
CA HIS A 66 3.44 0.91 -4.54
C HIS A 66 3.83 0.92 -6.02
N ASN A 67 2.94 0.46 -6.91
CA ASN A 67 3.19 0.47 -8.34
C ASN A 67 3.35 1.89 -8.90
N SER A 68 2.54 2.86 -8.46
CA SER A 68 2.66 4.27 -8.87
C SER A 68 3.92 4.95 -8.32
N LEU A 69 4.51 4.45 -7.23
CA LEU A 69 5.79 4.96 -6.73
C LEU A 69 6.98 4.33 -7.46
N ALA A 70 6.92 3.03 -7.73
CA ALA A 70 7.95 2.29 -8.45
C ALA A 70 7.99 2.66 -9.94
N ARG A 71 6.83 3.01 -10.51
CA ARG A 71 6.67 3.54 -11.87
C ARG A 71 5.84 4.83 -11.79
N PRO A 72 6.49 5.97 -11.47
CA PRO A 72 5.82 7.26 -11.37
C PRO A 72 5.02 7.59 -12.63
N PRO A 73 3.74 7.95 -12.51
CA PRO A 73 2.99 8.49 -13.63
C PRO A 73 3.51 9.88 -14.00
N GLU A 74 3.16 10.35 -15.19
CA GLU A 74 3.32 11.77 -15.52
C GLU A 74 2.42 12.62 -14.61
N VAL A 75 2.96 13.72 -14.10
CA VAL A 75 2.25 14.65 -13.22
C VAL A 75 2.29 16.04 -13.84
N ALA A 76 1.14 16.54 -14.28
CA ALA A 76 0.96 17.92 -14.73
C ALA A 76 0.36 18.76 -13.58
N ILE A 77 0.97 19.91 -13.31
CA ILE A 77 0.50 20.88 -12.31
C ILE A 77 0.24 22.21 -13.03
N THR A 78 -0.98 22.72 -12.91
CA THR A 78 -1.40 23.99 -13.49
C THR A 78 -1.95 24.89 -12.39
N VAL A 79 -1.59 26.17 -12.43
CA VAL A 79 -2.13 27.20 -11.53
C VAL A 79 -2.85 28.22 -12.38
N GLU A 80 -4.12 28.46 -12.07
CA GLU A 80 -4.97 29.46 -12.72
C GLU A 80 -5.32 30.55 -11.71
N VAL A 81 -5.33 31.80 -12.16
CA VAL A 81 -5.75 32.95 -11.35
C VAL A 81 -7.13 33.36 -11.81
N ALA A 82 -8.07 33.46 -10.86
CA ALA A 82 -9.42 33.92 -11.16
C ALA A 82 -9.41 35.41 -11.55
N SER A 83 -10.16 35.75 -12.59
CA SER A 83 -10.44 37.13 -13.02
C SER A 83 -11.58 37.76 -12.25
#